data_AF-A0AAE3KAC2-F1
#
_entry.id   AF-A0AAE3KAC2-F1
#
_cell.length_a   1.000
_cell.length_b   1.000
_cell.length_c   1.000
_cell.angle_alpha   90.00
_cell.angle_beta   90.00
_cell.angle_gamma   90.00
#
_symmetry.space_group_name_H-M   'P 1'
#
loop_
_entity.id
_entity.type
_entity.pdbx_description
1 polymer ?
#
loop_
_entity_poly.entity_id
_entity_poly.type
_entity_poly.pdbx_seq_one_letter_code
_entity_poly.pdbx_strand_id
1 'polypeptide(L)'
;MDRTLRLIGLSMITGLLVGCIGGGGGGGGGGSSNGSDGSGGGGSGSDGGTTTLAAIDPPHFFAGNDGSSGNPEASQLWLTDGTEDGTVMVRDIHPSGDAAIDEFTRLGGALYFVADDGTGAGPQLWKSDGTESGTGMVKAIDLVDDARPHSLTAVGDTLFFVAEDDTSGEELWKSDGTADGTVLVKNIRGVDLLGNPAGSSPVSLTAMGGTLYFVANDNEVGPELWRSDGTEDGTEIVKVIREGRDGGLLGVFGPQAIVVVDDDMLYFAANDGNSSTGGQLWKSDGTAGGTVLVKNFGVGFASLTAAGDQLYLYAGGDFWTSDGTEDGTVIVQEGGDAEGTNIEFFESVYATPMGVIGDTVYFAARDDTTDGFALWRGNTSGVSVVANIEIGQGGFNRFVAQRISVEGAIYSFTNSDDFTGLYRFWSSDGTANGTGTGQPFFQQTQNNMLTVAEDGETLLFGARDLATGKELWRSNGEEAGTQLITEVCPGNCDGFISH
;
A
#
# COMPACT_ATOMS: atom_id res chain seq x y z
N MET A 1 -48.16 -14.04 -41.36
CA MET A 1 -47.55 -12.80 -41.90
C MET A 1 -46.09 -12.84 -41.48
N ASP A 2 -45.26 -13.75 -42.01
CA ASP A 2 -44.87 -13.94 -43.40
C ASP A 2 -44.27 -12.66 -44.02
N ARG A 3 -42.94 -12.56 -44.01
CA ARG A 3 -42.13 -12.33 -45.20
C ARG A 3 -40.65 -12.69 -44.98
N THR A 4 -40.27 -13.70 -45.75
CA THR A 4 -38.95 -14.30 -46.04
C THR A 4 -38.11 -13.41 -46.99
N LEU A 5 -36.78 -13.54 -47.00
CA LEU A 5 -35.88 -13.88 -48.16
C LEU A 5 -34.39 -13.56 -47.84
N ARG A 6 -33.49 -14.56 -47.72
CA ARG A 6 -32.57 -15.21 -48.70
C ARG A 6 -31.20 -14.49 -48.84
N LEU A 7 -30.03 -15.04 -48.45
CA LEU A 7 -29.23 -16.22 -48.86
C LEU A 7 -28.24 -15.97 -50.04
N ILE A 8 -26.97 -16.38 -49.79
CA ILE A 8 -25.86 -16.84 -50.68
C ILE A 8 -24.77 -15.83 -51.11
N GLY A 9 -23.51 -16.19 -50.81
CA GLY A 9 -22.30 -15.76 -51.50
C GLY A 9 -21.01 -16.44 -51.00
N LEU A 10 -20.74 -17.66 -51.47
CA LEU A 10 -19.51 -18.43 -51.25
C LEU A 10 -18.42 -17.97 -52.25
N SER A 11 -17.15 -17.86 -51.85
CA SER A 11 -16.00 -17.99 -52.77
C SER A 11 -14.73 -18.41 -52.04
N MET A 12 -14.27 -19.65 -52.32
CA MET A 12 -12.88 -20.10 -52.16
C MET A 12 -12.08 -19.81 -53.45
N ILE A 13 -10.75 -19.70 -53.33
CA ILE A 13 -9.67 -20.13 -54.27
C ILE A 13 -8.34 -19.58 -53.68
N THR A 14 -7.52 -20.42 -53.02
CA THR A 14 -6.21 -21.01 -53.48
C THR A 14 -5.23 -20.01 -54.10
N GLY A 15 -3.94 -19.88 -53.77
CA GLY A 15 -2.98 -20.61 -52.94
C GLY A 15 -1.55 -20.27 -53.46
N LEU A 16 -0.48 -20.43 -52.66
CA LEU A 16 0.80 -21.07 -53.06
C LEU A 16 1.86 -21.01 -51.94
N LEU A 17 2.50 -22.16 -51.73
CA LEU A 17 3.79 -22.36 -51.04
C LEU A 17 4.96 -21.74 -51.83
N VAL A 18 6.06 -21.45 -51.12
CA VAL A 18 7.51 -21.72 -51.38
C VAL A 18 8.29 -20.79 -50.43
N GLY A 19 9.36 -21.13 -49.70
CA GLY A 19 10.23 -22.30 -49.61
C GLY A 19 11.39 -21.96 -48.66
N CYS A 20 12.01 -22.99 -48.09
CA CYS A 20 13.10 -22.97 -47.10
C CYS A 20 14.44 -22.37 -47.57
N ILE A 21 15.39 -22.34 -46.60
CA ILE A 21 16.88 -22.40 -46.64
C ILE A 21 17.47 -21.14 -45.95
N GLY A 22 18.39 -21.16 -44.97
CA GLY A 22 19.19 -22.20 -44.32
C GLY A 22 20.50 -21.59 -43.77
N GLY A 23 21.04 -22.17 -42.68
CA GLY A 23 22.44 -22.01 -42.19
C GLY A 23 22.74 -20.72 -41.41
N GLY A 24 23.53 -20.67 -40.33
CA GLY A 24 24.43 -21.63 -39.70
C GLY A 24 25.69 -20.89 -39.21
N GLY A 25 26.10 -21.10 -37.95
CA GLY A 25 27.51 -21.07 -37.55
C GLY A 25 27.99 -19.96 -36.60
N GLY A 26 28.66 -20.40 -35.52
CA GLY A 26 29.96 -19.85 -35.13
C GLY A 26 30.01 -19.01 -33.85
N GLY A 27 30.48 -19.60 -32.76
CA GLY A 27 30.80 -18.89 -31.52
C GLY A 27 32.24 -18.38 -31.42
N GLY A 28 32.53 -17.73 -30.29
CA GLY A 28 33.87 -17.59 -29.73
C GLY A 28 34.34 -16.14 -29.53
N GLY A 29 34.71 -15.80 -28.30
CA GLY A 29 35.70 -14.75 -28.03
C GLY A 29 35.41 -13.91 -26.79
N GLY A 30 36.14 -14.18 -25.70
CA GLY A 30 36.05 -13.46 -24.42
C GLY A 30 36.65 -12.05 -24.42
N GLY A 31 36.40 -11.33 -23.33
CA GLY A 31 37.00 -10.03 -23.03
C GLY A 31 36.74 -9.66 -21.57
N SER A 32 37.77 -9.79 -20.75
CA SER A 32 37.82 -9.39 -19.34
C SER A 32 37.94 -7.86 -19.21
N SER A 33 37.27 -7.25 -18.23
CA SER A 33 37.86 -6.13 -17.49
C SER A 33 37.19 -5.89 -16.13
N ASN A 34 38.04 -5.86 -15.11
CA ASN A 34 37.82 -5.51 -13.71
C ASN A 34 37.06 -4.19 -13.46
N GLY A 35 36.17 -4.21 -12.47
CA GLY A 35 36.35 -3.51 -11.18
C GLY A 35 36.15 -2.00 -11.12
N SER A 36 35.09 -1.59 -10.43
CA SER A 36 35.16 -0.55 -9.39
C SER A 36 33.88 -0.60 -8.53
N ASP A 37 34.09 -0.72 -7.23
CA ASP A 37 33.08 -0.80 -6.17
C ASP A 37 32.09 0.38 -6.23
N GLY A 38 30.82 0.07 -6.49
CA GLY A 38 29.69 0.94 -6.22
C GLY A 38 29.14 0.59 -4.84
N SER A 39 29.39 1.46 -3.86
CA SER A 39 28.80 1.40 -2.53
C SER A 39 27.27 1.52 -2.64
N GLY A 40 26.59 0.38 -2.58
CA GLY A 40 25.14 0.30 -2.44
C GLY A 40 24.71 0.96 -1.13
N GLY A 41 24.10 2.12 -1.23
CA GLY A 41 23.27 2.69 -0.18
C GLY A 41 21.99 1.85 -0.10
N GLY A 42 21.81 1.15 1.01
CA GLY A 42 20.58 0.44 1.30
C GLY A 42 19.43 1.44 1.49
N GLY A 43 18.60 1.57 0.46
CA GLY A 43 17.23 2.03 0.63
C GLY A 43 16.43 0.89 1.25
N SER A 44 15.96 1.09 2.47
CA SER A 44 14.91 0.27 3.06
C SER A 44 13.58 0.62 2.39
N GLY A 45 13.38 0.14 1.17
CA GLY A 45 12.07 0.08 0.54
C GLY A 45 11.35 -1.15 1.07
N SER A 46 10.49 -0.96 2.07
CA SER A 46 9.37 -1.87 2.28
C SER A 46 8.25 -1.38 1.39
N ASP A 47 7.95 -2.14 0.35
CA ASP A 47 6.61 -2.68 0.06
C ASP A 47 6.68 -3.37 -1.31
N GLY A 48 6.50 -4.69 -1.29
CA GLY A 48 6.59 -5.55 -2.47
C GLY A 48 5.29 -5.50 -3.27
N GLY A 49 5.41 -5.49 -4.60
CA GLY A 49 4.28 -5.46 -5.52
C GLY A 49 3.23 -6.54 -5.22
N THR A 50 1.97 -6.10 -5.15
CA THR A 50 0.79 -6.93 -4.90
C THR A 50 -0.12 -6.91 -6.13
N THR A 51 -0.91 -7.95 -6.38
CA THR A 51 -2.18 -7.75 -7.09
C THR A 51 -3.06 -6.91 -6.18
N THR A 52 -3.28 -5.67 -6.57
CA THR A 52 -3.98 -4.72 -5.72
C THR A 52 -5.48 -5.08 -5.81
N LEU A 53 -6.18 -5.15 -4.68
CA LEU A 53 -7.64 -5.13 -4.63
C LEU A 53 -7.96 -3.76 -4.09
N ALA A 54 -8.84 -3.07 -4.75
CA ALA A 54 -9.28 -1.79 -4.25
C ALA A 54 -10.43 -2.06 -3.27
N ALA A 55 -10.19 -1.88 -1.97
CA ALA A 55 -11.26 -1.87 -0.97
C ALA A 55 -12.19 -0.69 -1.29
N ILE A 56 -13.31 -0.98 -1.94
CA ILE A 56 -14.12 0.01 -2.61
C ILE A 56 -15.59 -0.41 -2.49
N ASP A 57 -16.54 0.52 -2.31
CA ASP A 57 -17.97 0.22 -2.44
C ASP A 57 -18.29 -0.67 -3.66
N PRO A 58 -19.00 -1.79 -3.50
CA PRO A 58 -19.25 -2.70 -4.60
C PRO A 58 -19.83 -1.95 -5.82
N PRO A 59 -19.33 -2.26 -7.03
CA PRO A 59 -18.44 -3.38 -7.33
C PRO A 59 -16.94 -3.08 -7.07
N HIS A 60 -16.21 -4.12 -6.65
CA HIS A 60 -14.80 -4.14 -6.28
C HIS A 60 -13.90 -4.42 -7.48
N PHE A 61 -12.76 -3.75 -7.58
CA PHE A 61 -11.80 -3.97 -8.65
C PHE A 61 -10.56 -4.71 -8.15
N PHE A 62 -10.00 -5.53 -9.04
CA PHE A 62 -8.78 -6.27 -8.75
C PHE A 62 -7.96 -6.62 -9.98
N ALA A 63 -6.68 -6.92 -9.76
CA ALA A 63 -5.82 -7.53 -10.76
C ALA A 63 -5.97 -9.07 -10.74
N GLY A 64 -6.32 -9.67 -11.87
CA GLY A 64 -6.57 -11.12 -11.98
C GLY A 64 -6.14 -11.71 -13.32
N ASN A 65 -5.87 -13.02 -13.38
CA ASN A 65 -5.36 -13.70 -14.58
C ASN A 65 -6.28 -14.86 -14.98
N ASP A 66 -6.90 -14.83 -16.17
CA ASP A 66 -7.76 -15.91 -16.68
C ASP A 66 -7.00 -17.11 -17.28
N GLY A 67 -5.67 -17.08 -17.26
CA GLY A 67 -4.80 -18.10 -17.84
C GLY A 67 -4.74 -18.09 -19.37
N SER A 68 -5.42 -17.15 -20.05
CA SER A 68 -5.53 -17.13 -21.51
C SER A 68 -4.21 -16.86 -22.24
N SER A 69 -3.31 -16.10 -21.61
CA SER A 69 -1.98 -15.78 -22.14
C SER A 69 -0.98 -16.95 -22.05
N GLY A 70 -1.30 -17.98 -21.25
CA GLY A 70 -0.36 -19.04 -20.88
C GLY A 70 0.79 -18.59 -19.96
N ASN A 71 0.84 -17.31 -19.59
CA ASN A 71 1.71 -16.78 -18.55
C ASN A 71 0.94 -16.74 -17.22
N PRO A 72 1.37 -17.48 -16.18
CA PRO A 72 0.68 -17.52 -14.90
C PRO A 72 0.66 -16.18 -14.13
N GLU A 73 1.50 -15.22 -14.55
CA GLU A 73 1.55 -13.88 -13.96
C GLU A 73 0.83 -12.80 -14.76
N ALA A 74 0.17 -13.14 -15.86
CA ALA A 74 -0.50 -12.16 -16.72
C ALA A 74 -1.78 -11.57 -16.10
N SER A 75 -1.65 -10.63 -15.18
CA SER A 75 -2.78 -10.02 -14.51
C SER A 75 -3.40 -8.93 -15.39
N GLN A 76 -4.73 -8.89 -15.39
CA GLN A 76 -5.60 -7.99 -16.15
C GLN A 76 -6.60 -7.34 -15.18
N LEU A 77 -7.41 -6.38 -15.66
CA LEU A 77 -8.36 -5.69 -14.79
C LEU A 77 -9.67 -6.47 -14.68
N TRP A 78 -10.08 -6.77 -13.45
CA TRP A 78 -11.32 -7.46 -13.11
C TRP A 78 -12.21 -6.64 -12.18
N LEU A 79 -13.49 -7.02 -12.17
CA LEU A 79 -14.54 -6.47 -11.33
C LEU A 79 -15.29 -7.62 -10.66
N THR A 80 -15.70 -7.43 -9.40
CA THR A 80 -16.56 -8.38 -8.67
C THR A 80 -17.60 -7.66 -7.82
N ASP A 81 -18.79 -8.23 -7.70
CA ASP A 81 -19.81 -7.82 -6.72
C ASP A 81 -19.86 -8.77 -5.50
N GLY A 82 -18.83 -9.60 -5.33
CA GLY A 82 -18.78 -10.63 -4.29
C GLY A 82 -19.45 -11.95 -4.68
N THR A 83 -19.92 -12.10 -5.92
CA THR A 83 -20.51 -13.34 -6.46
C THR A 83 -19.73 -13.89 -7.66
N GLU A 84 -19.85 -15.20 -7.92
CA GLU A 84 -19.22 -15.85 -9.08
C GLU A 84 -19.71 -15.21 -10.39
N ASP A 85 -21.03 -15.08 -10.56
CA ASP A 85 -21.66 -14.50 -11.77
C ASP A 85 -21.29 -13.02 -11.99
N GLY A 86 -21.09 -12.27 -10.91
CA GLY A 86 -20.69 -10.87 -10.95
C GLY A 86 -19.18 -10.64 -11.01
N THR A 87 -18.38 -11.72 -11.05
CA THR A 87 -16.92 -11.63 -11.20
C THR A 87 -16.51 -11.76 -12.65
N VAL A 88 -16.06 -10.66 -13.26
CA VAL A 88 -15.79 -10.58 -14.71
C VAL A 88 -14.52 -9.78 -15.01
N MET A 89 -13.82 -10.17 -16.07
CA MET A 89 -12.73 -9.36 -16.62
C MET A 89 -13.32 -8.11 -17.27
N VAL A 90 -12.88 -6.94 -16.82
CA VAL A 90 -13.28 -5.64 -17.38
C VAL A 90 -12.54 -5.38 -18.68
N ARG A 91 -11.23 -5.67 -18.68
CA ARG A 91 -10.37 -5.46 -19.84
C ARG A 91 -9.08 -6.27 -19.77
N ASP A 92 -8.75 -6.88 -20.90
CA ASP A 92 -7.42 -7.40 -21.21
C ASP A 92 -6.53 -6.23 -21.69
N ILE A 93 -5.72 -5.68 -20.77
CA ILE A 93 -4.90 -4.49 -20.98
C ILE A 93 -3.61 -4.87 -21.71
N HIS A 94 -2.97 -5.98 -21.34
CA HIS A 94 -1.77 -6.48 -21.99
C HIS A 94 -1.96 -7.93 -22.47
N PRO A 95 -2.54 -8.16 -23.67
CA PRO A 95 -2.93 -9.49 -24.14
C PRO A 95 -1.78 -10.51 -24.29
N SER A 96 -0.55 -10.01 -24.39
CA SER A 96 0.66 -10.84 -24.56
C SER A 96 1.45 -11.05 -23.26
N GLY A 97 1.01 -10.51 -22.13
CA GLY A 97 1.78 -10.56 -20.90
C GLY A 97 1.02 -10.04 -19.68
N ASP A 98 1.78 -9.59 -18.69
CA ASP A 98 1.23 -9.01 -17.47
C ASP A 98 1.03 -7.51 -17.63
N ALA A 99 -0.15 -7.02 -17.23
CA ALA A 99 -0.42 -5.59 -17.21
C ALA A 99 0.13 -4.90 -15.95
N ALA A 100 0.68 -5.67 -14.99
CA ALA A 100 1.34 -5.16 -13.79
C ALA A 100 0.47 -4.13 -13.04
N ILE A 101 -0.82 -4.46 -12.87
CA ILE A 101 -1.81 -3.53 -12.33
C ILE A 101 -1.59 -3.28 -10.84
N ASP A 102 -1.52 -2.01 -10.45
CA ASP A 102 -1.29 -1.58 -9.07
C ASP A 102 -2.00 -0.25 -8.73
N GLU A 103 -1.88 0.23 -7.48
CA GLU A 103 -2.21 1.60 -7.03
C GLU A 103 -3.68 2.01 -7.27
N PHE A 104 -4.62 1.20 -6.81
CA PHE A 104 -6.04 1.52 -6.98
C PHE A 104 -6.51 2.69 -6.11
N THR A 105 -7.08 3.72 -6.73
CA THR A 105 -7.69 4.86 -6.05
C THR A 105 -9.00 5.25 -6.72
N ARG A 106 -10.07 5.47 -5.94
CA ARG A 106 -11.30 6.08 -6.47
C ARG A 106 -11.23 7.59 -6.48
N LEU A 107 -11.75 8.16 -7.55
CA LEU A 107 -12.03 9.57 -7.64
C LEU A 107 -13.34 9.77 -8.39
N GLY A 108 -14.35 10.30 -7.69
CA GLY A 108 -15.72 10.37 -8.19
C GLY A 108 -16.28 8.99 -8.51
N GLY A 109 -16.78 8.81 -9.74
CA GLY A 109 -17.35 7.54 -10.23
C GLY A 109 -16.36 6.62 -10.97
N ALA A 110 -15.06 6.95 -10.97
CA ALA A 110 -14.05 6.20 -11.69
C ALA A 110 -12.99 5.61 -10.74
N LEU A 111 -12.46 4.47 -11.15
CA LEU A 111 -11.24 3.88 -10.60
C LEU A 111 -10.04 4.44 -11.36
N TYR A 112 -9.01 4.84 -10.65
CA TYR A 112 -7.68 5.13 -11.17
C TYR A 112 -6.71 4.06 -10.67
N PHE A 113 -5.76 3.69 -11.52
CA PHE A 113 -4.79 2.64 -11.26
C PHE A 113 -3.59 2.78 -12.18
N VAL A 114 -2.53 2.03 -11.89
CA VAL A 114 -1.33 1.97 -12.72
C VAL A 114 -1.34 0.67 -13.51
N ALA A 115 -1.01 0.71 -14.80
CA ALA A 115 -0.90 -0.49 -15.63
C ALA A 115 -0.01 -0.28 -16.87
N ASP A 116 0.58 -1.36 -17.37
CA ASP A 116 1.33 -1.45 -18.62
C ASP A 116 0.49 -2.19 -19.68
N ASP A 117 0.37 -1.63 -20.89
CA ASP A 117 -0.30 -2.30 -22.02
C ASP A 117 0.65 -3.06 -22.94
N GLY A 118 1.94 -3.11 -22.61
CA GLY A 118 2.98 -3.77 -23.38
C GLY A 118 3.36 -3.04 -24.67
N THR A 119 2.92 -1.78 -24.86
CA THR A 119 3.23 -1.01 -26.07
C THR A 119 4.57 -0.26 -26.01
N GLY A 120 5.27 -0.34 -24.86
CA GLY A 120 6.61 0.19 -24.66
C GLY A 120 6.69 1.53 -23.91
N ALA A 121 5.56 2.05 -23.44
CA ALA A 121 5.53 3.20 -22.52
C ALA A 121 5.76 2.82 -21.04
N GLY A 122 5.82 1.53 -20.74
CA GLY A 122 5.87 1.02 -19.36
C GLY A 122 4.55 1.26 -18.60
N PRO A 123 4.55 1.10 -17.27
CA PRO A 123 3.36 1.35 -16.44
C PRO A 123 2.96 2.83 -16.43
N GLN A 124 1.69 3.11 -16.72
CA GLN A 124 1.14 4.45 -16.83
C GLN A 124 -0.10 4.63 -15.96
N LEU A 125 -0.62 5.86 -15.86
CA LEU A 125 -1.89 6.13 -15.19
C LEU A 125 -3.06 5.72 -16.09
N TRP A 126 -3.94 4.86 -15.59
CA TRP A 126 -5.16 4.39 -16.22
C TRP A 126 -6.40 4.78 -15.41
N LYS A 127 -7.55 4.74 -16.08
CA LYS A 127 -8.85 4.85 -15.41
C LYS A 127 -9.86 3.84 -15.94
N SER A 128 -10.86 3.51 -15.13
CA SER A 128 -11.98 2.64 -15.49
C SER A 128 -13.29 3.10 -14.84
N ASP A 129 -14.41 2.95 -15.54
CA ASP A 129 -15.77 3.07 -15.00
C ASP A 129 -16.43 1.70 -14.72
N GLY A 130 -15.65 0.61 -14.80
CA GLY A 130 -16.16 -0.76 -14.71
C GLY A 130 -16.58 -1.38 -16.03
N THR A 131 -16.47 -0.65 -17.14
CA THR A 131 -16.76 -1.17 -18.48
C THR A 131 -15.49 -1.22 -19.34
N GLU A 132 -15.46 -2.14 -20.32
CA GLU A 132 -14.35 -2.24 -21.28
C GLU A 132 -14.12 -0.92 -22.03
N SER A 133 -15.22 -0.23 -22.43
CA SER A 133 -15.18 1.03 -23.19
C SER A 133 -14.77 2.23 -22.35
N GLY A 134 -15.06 2.23 -21.04
CA GLY A 134 -14.66 3.29 -20.13
C GLY A 134 -13.31 3.03 -19.47
N THR A 135 -12.65 1.92 -19.80
CA THR A 135 -11.29 1.60 -19.35
C THR A 135 -10.26 2.10 -20.35
N GLY A 136 -9.24 2.84 -19.90
CA GLY A 136 -8.19 3.33 -20.78
C GLY A 136 -7.10 4.13 -20.08
N MET A 137 -5.94 4.22 -20.73
CA MET A 137 -4.82 5.05 -20.30
C MET A 137 -5.25 6.53 -20.28
N VAL A 138 -4.94 7.23 -19.20
CA VAL A 138 -5.24 8.66 -19.07
C VAL A 138 -4.25 9.48 -19.90
N LYS A 139 -2.96 9.18 -19.76
CA LYS A 139 -1.85 9.80 -20.48
C LYS A 139 -0.63 8.88 -20.48
N ALA A 140 0.06 8.81 -21.60
CA ALA A 140 1.44 8.31 -21.63
C ALA A 140 2.36 9.45 -21.21
N ILE A 141 2.92 9.36 -20.00
CA ILE A 141 3.95 10.26 -19.49
C ILE A 141 5.30 9.70 -19.97
N ASP A 142 6.19 10.58 -20.43
CA ASP A 142 7.56 10.23 -20.80
C ASP A 142 8.39 9.99 -19.53
N LEU A 143 8.17 8.84 -18.90
CA LEU A 143 8.83 8.42 -17.67
C LEU A 143 10.25 7.90 -17.96
N VAL A 144 11.12 7.98 -16.95
CA VAL A 144 12.48 7.44 -17.05
C VAL A 144 12.46 5.92 -16.92
N ASP A 145 13.02 5.21 -17.90
CA ASP A 145 13.22 3.76 -17.89
C ASP A 145 11.94 2.98 -17.46
N ASP A 146 12.01 2.24 -16.34
CA ASP A 146 10.92 1.41 -15.78
C ASP A 146 10.17 2.14 -14.64
N ALA A 147 10.33 3.47 -14.51
CA ALA A 147 9.61 4.26 -13.52
C ALA A 147 8.10 4.14 -13.72
N ARG A 148 7.36 4.23 -12.61
CA ARG A 148 5.90 4.12 -12.61
C ARG A 148 5.27 5.17 -11.69
N PRO A 149 4.07 5.65 -12.02
CA PRO A 149 3.28 6.42 -11.07
C PRO A 149 3.04 5.59 -9.80
N HIS A 150 3.01 6.24 -8.64
CA HIS A 150 2.74 5.59 -7.36
C HIS A 150 2.15 6.58 -6.34
N SER A 151 1.73 6.06 -5.17
CA SER A 151 1.09 6.85 -4.10
C SER A 151 -0.13 7.63 -4.58
N LEU A 152 -1.00 6.97 -5.36
CA LEU A 152 -2.20 7.62 -5.89
C LEU A 152 -3.10 8.08 -4.73
N THR A 153 -3.47 9.36 -4.71
CA THR A 153 -4.22 9.99 -3.61
C THR A 153 -5.28 10.93 -4.17
N ALA A 154 -6.55 10.64 -3.90
CA ALA A 154 -7.66 11.50 -4.29
C ALA A 154 -7.86 12.65 -3.29
N VAL A 155 -7.97 13.88 -3.81
CA VAL A 155 -8.28 15.09 -3.03
C VAL A 155 -9.33 15.90 -3.78
N GLY A 156 -10.56 15.94 -3.26
CA GLY A 156 -11.69 16.56 -3.95
C GLY A 156 -11.92 15.91 -5.32
N ASP A 157 -11.82 16.70 -6.39
CA ASP A 157 -11.96 16.26 -7.79
C ASP A 157 -10.60 16.02 -8.50
N THR A 158 -9.49 16.01 -7.75
CA THR A 158 -8.13 15.86 -8.29
C THR A 158 -7.48 14.59 -7.78
N LEU A 159 -6.86 13.82 -8.68
CA LEU A 159 -5.95 12.73 -8.31
C LEU A 159 -4.53 13.28 -8.25
N PHE A 160 -3.87 13.12 -7.12
CA PHE A 160 -2.44 13.37 -6.95
C PHE A 160 -1.67 12.06 -6.99
N PHE A 161 -0.46 12.08 -7.50
CA PHE A 161 0.43 10.92 -7.53
C PHE A 161 1.87 11.36 -7.69
N VAL A 162 2.81 10.46 -7.44
CA VAL A 162 4.23 10.69 -7.63
C VAL A 162 4.67 10.02 -8.94
N ALA A 163 5.47 10.70 -9.75
CA ALA A 163 6.04 10.14 -10.98
C ALA A 163 7.39 10.79 -11.30
N GLU A 164 8.26 10.02 -11.96
CA GLU A 164 9.60 10.42 -12.37
C GLU A 164 9.72 10.57 -13.89
N ASP A 165 9.97 11.80 -14.34
CA ASP A 165 10.28 12.11 -15.74
C ASP A 165 11.76 12.48 -15.93
N ASP A 166 12.20 12.51 -17.18
CA ASP A 166 13.61 12.79 -17.53
C ASP A 166 14.02 14.26 -17.37
N THR A 167 13.10 15.16 -16.99
CA THR A 167 13.33 16.60 -16.93
C THR A 167 13.28 17.21 -15.53
N SER A 168 12.55 16.57 -14.61
CA SER A 168 12.29 17.04 -13.26
C SER A 168 12.62 15.99 -12.19
N GLY A 169 12.85 14.74 -12.59
CA GLY A 169 13.01 13.64 -11.63
C GLY A 169 11.68 13.29 -10.96
N GLU A 170 11.75 12.58 -9.84
CA GLU A 170 10.58 12.16 -9.06
C GLU A 170 9.91 13.33 -8.32
N GLU A 171 8.72 13.71 -8.78
CA GLU A 171 7.99 14.89 -8.30
C GLU A 171 6.48 14.62 -8.14
N LEU A 172 5.76 15.60 -7.59
CA LEU A 172 4.30 15.54 -7.43
C LEU A 172 3.59 15.91 -8.74
N TRP A 173 2.72 15.01 -9.20
CA TRP A 173 1.86 15.18 -10.36
C TRP A 173 0.39 15.19 -9.95
N LYS A 174 -0.46 15.70 -10.84
CA LYS A 174 -1.92 15.64 -10.69
C LYS A 174 -2.61 15.22 -11.97
N SER A 175 -3.85 14.76 -11.85
CA SER A 175 -4.77 14.47 -12.95
C SER A 175 -6.22 14.83 -12.58
N ASP A 176 -6.97 15.34 -13.56
CA ASP A 176 -8.43 15.45 -13.53
C ASP A 176 -9.13 14.30 -14.29
N GLY A 177 -8.36 13.28 -14.68
CA GLY A 177 -8.81 12.18 -15.52
C GLY A 177 -8.71 12.41 -17.02
N THR A 178 -8.13 13.53 -17.46
CA THR A 178 -7.84 13.84 -18.86
C THR A 178 -6.33 13.92 -19.10
N ALA A 179 -5.92 13.69 -20.35
CA ALA A 179 -4.51 13.84 -20.74
C ALA A 179 -4.00 15.28 -20.53
N ASP A 180 -4.84 16.28 -20.80
CA ASP A 180 -4.49 17.71 -20.67
C ASP A 180 -4.39 18.14 -19.20
N GLY A 181 -5.24 17.60 -18.33
CA GLY A 181 -5.19 17.85 -16.90
C GLY A 181 -4.17 16.99 -16.14
N THR A 182 -3.48 16.07 -16.83
CA THR A 182 -2.42 15.25 -16.24
C THR A 182 -1.07 15.94 -16.39
N VAL A 183 -0.61 16.62 -15.34
CA VAL A 183 0.52 17.54 -15.37
C VAL A 183 1.34 17.51 -14.07
N LEU A 184 2.63 17.83 -14.18
CA LEU A 184 3.49 18.14 -13.05
C LEU A 184 2.89 19.31 -12.26
N VAL A 185 2.80 19.18 -10.93
CA VAL A 185 2.28 20.25 -10.07
C VAL A 185 3.32 21.35 -9.90
N LYS A 186 4.55 20.95 -9.55
CA LYS A 186 5.70 21.83 -9.32
C LYS A 186 6.98 21.00 -9.38
N ASN A 187 8.02 21.53 -10.02
CA ASN A 187 9.37 21.00 -9.87
C ASN A 187 9.96 21.58 -8.56
N ILE A 188 9.88 20.82 -7.47
CA ILE A 188 10.20 21.33 -6.12
C ILE A 188 11.71 21.45 -5.94
N ARG A 189 12.47 20.42 -6.35
CA ARG A 189 13.92 20.39 -6.11
C ARG A 189 14.74 20.94 -7.27
N GLY A 190 14.29 20.78 -8.50
CA GLY A 190 14.97 21.31 -9.68
C GLY A 190 16.12 20.43 -10.16
N VAL A 191 17.36 20.80 -9.80
CA VAL A 191 18.57 20.12 -10.28
C VAL A 191 19.55 19.80 -9.15
N ASP A 192 20.33 18.73 -9.32
CA ASP A 192 21.42 18.38 -8.43
C ASP A 192 22.63 19.34 -8.56
N LEU A 193 23.68 19.11 -7.75
CA LEU A 193 24.91 19.91 -7.77
C LEU A 193 25.70 19.83 -9.09
N LEU A 194 25.36 18.86 -9.96
CA LEU A 194 25.96 18.67 -11.28
C LEU A 194 25.08 19.24 -12.41
N GLY A 195 23.89 19.75 -12.08
CA GLY A 195 22.94 20.30 -13.03
C GLY A 195 22.04 19.26 -13.71
N ASN A 196 21.99 18.03 -13.20
CA ASN A 196 21.04 17.02 -13.67
C ASN A 196 19.68 17.22 -12.99
N PRO A 197 18.56 16.89 -13.65
CA PRO A 197 17.25 16.81 -13.00
C PRO A 197 17.32 16.03 -11.69
N ALA A 198 16.71 16.56 -10.64
CA ALA A 198 16.68 15.92 -9.34
C ALA A 198 15.29 16.11 -8.72
N GLY A 199 14.63 14.99 -8.41
CA GLY A 199 13.31 14.97 -7.80
C GLY A 199 13.33 15.25 -6.30
N SER A 200 12.22 15.78 -5.80
CA SER A 200 11.99 16.05 -4.38
C SER A 200 11.57 14.81 -3.57
N SER A 201 11.33 13.68 -4.24
CA SER A 201 10.85 12.41 -3.70
C SER A 201 9.70 12.57 -2.69
N PRO A 202 8.52 13.03 -3.15
CA PRO A 202 7.35 13.16 -2.28
C PRO A 202 6.94 11.82 -1.66
N VAL A 203 6.67 11.80 -0.35
CA VAL A 203 6.19 10.62 0.37
C VAL A 203 5.05 10.97 1.33
N SER A 204 4.33 9.97 1.81
CA SER A 204 3.23 10.13 2.77
C SER A 204 2.14 11.10 2.31
N LEU A 205 1.73 11.00 1.04
CA LEU A 205 0.63 11.78 0.48
C LEU A 205 -0.64 11.54 1.31
N THR A 206 -1.18 12.61 1.87
CA THR A 206 -2.26 12.58 2.86
C THR A 206 -3.26 13.68 2.54
N ALA A 207 -4.52 13.31 2.31
CA ALA A 207 -5.61 14.27 2.11
C ALA A 207 -6.11 14.81 3.46
N MET A 208 -6.26 16.13 3.59
CA MET A 208 -6.94 16.75 4.74
C MET A 208 -7.63 18.04 4.30
N GLY A 209 -8.93 18.17 4.59
CA GLY A 209 -9.70 19.39 4.37
C GLY A 209 -9.68 19.85 2.91
N GLY A 210 -9.62 18.91 1.96
CA GLY A 210 -9.53 19.20 0.52
C GLY A 210 -8.16 19.71 0.04
N THR A 211 -7.11 19.59 0.85
CA THR A 211 -5.72 19.92 0.48
C THR A 211 -4.86 18.66 0.60
N LEU A 212 -3.89 18.50 -0.30
CA LEU A 212 -2.90 17.43 -0.18
C LEU A 212 -1.77 17.89 0.75
N TYR A 213 -1.37 17.04 1.68
CA TYR A 213 -0.15 17.19 2.49
C TYR A 213 0.80 16.03 2.19
N PHE A 214 2.10 16.31 2.19
CA PHE A 214 3.12 15.32 1.86
C PHE A 214 4.48 15.77 2.40
N VAL A 215 5.45 14.87 2.42
CA VAL A 215 6.83 15.17 2.79
C VAL A 215 7.67 15.20 1.53
N ALA A 216 8.44 16.27 1.33
CA ALA A 216 9.32 16.42 0.16
C ALA A 216 10.58 17.21 0.52
N ASN A 217 11.64 17.00 -0.25
CA ASN A 217 12.95 17.60 -0.04
C ASN A 217 13.30 18.57 -1.18
N ASP A 218 13.31 19.87 -0.88
CA ASP A 218 13.73 20.93 -1.81
C ASP A 218 15.25 21.08 -1.95
N ASN A 219 16.02 20.30 -1.19
CA ASN A 219 17.48 20.38 -1.10
C ASN A 219 18.02 21.70 -0.51
N GLU A 220 17.16 22.57 0.03
CA GLU A 220 17.53 23.78 0.76
C GLU A 220 17.45 23.54 2.28
N VAL A 221 16.30 23.05 2.75
CA VAL A 221 16.01 22.82 4.18
C VAL A 221 15.86 21.36 4.55
N GLY A 222 15.91 20.46 3.56
CA GLY A 222 15.74 19.02 3.75
C GLY A 222 14.27 18.59 3.67
N PRO A 223 13.96 17.32 4.02
CA PRO A 223 12.58 16.82 4.00
C PRO A 223 11.70 17.52 5.04
N GLU A 224 10.66 18.21 4.60
CA GLU A 224 9.72 18.97 5.44
C GLU A 224 8.27 18.66 5.09
N LEU A 225 7.30 19.14 5.88
CA LEU A 225 5.87 19.02 5.56
C LEU A 225 5.48 20.08 4.51
N TRP A 226 4.98 19.63 3.37
CA TRP A 226 4.44 20.44 2.29
C TRP A 226 2.93 20.32 2.21
N ARG A 227 2.30 21.30 1.56
CA ARG A 227 0.90 21.26 1.13
C ARG A 227 0.77 21.59 -0.34
N SER A 228 -0.30 21.13 -0.98
CA SER A 228 -0.67 21.50 -2.35
C SER A 228 -2.19 21.55 -2.53
N ASP A 229 -2.67 22.60 -3.21
CA ASP A 229 -4.02 22.70 -3.77
C ASP A 229 -4.08 22.23 -5.25
N GLY A 230 -2.98 21.67 -5.76
CA GLY A 230 -2.80 21.26 -7.15
C GLY A 230 -2.27 22.36 -8.06
N THR A 231 -1.94 23.55 -7.55
CA THR A 231 -1.27 24.61 -8.32
C THR A 231 0.18 24.77 -7.89
N GLU A 232 1.03 25.28 -8.78
CA GLU A 232 2.44 25.56 -8.47
C GLU A 232 2.58 26.59 -7.32
N ASP A 233 1.74 27.62 -7.33
CA ASP A 233 1.71 28.69 -6.31
C ASP A 233 1.19 28.17 -4.96
N GLY A 234 0.18 27.28 -4.98
CA GLY A 234 -0.36 26.66 -3.77
C GLY A 234 0.46 25.47 -3.25
N THR A 235 1.59 25.16 -3.89
CA THR A 235 2.51 24.09 -3.47
C THR A 235 3.70 24.66 -2.71
N GLU A 236 3.66 24.57 -1.39
CA GLU A 236 4.62 25.22 -0.50
C GLU A 236 4.84 24.45 0.82
N ILE A 237 5.98 24.73 1.47
CA ILE A 237 6.29 24.22 2.80
C ILE A 237 5.27 24.79 3.79
N VAL A 238 4.66 23.93 4.59
CA VAL A 238 3.78 24.33 5.69
C VAL A 238 4.60 24.99 6.80
N LYS A 239 5.67 24.33 7.23
CA LYS A 239 6.63 24.84 8.21
C LYS A 239 7.95 24.10 8.08
N VAL A 240 9.05 24.84 8.15
CA VAL A 240 10.38 24.26 8.39
C VAL A 240 10.45 23.88 9.87
N ILE A 241 10.42 22.59 10.18
CA ILE A 241 10.45 22.09 11.55
C ILE A 241 11.87 22.09 12.08
N ARG A 242 12.84 21.74 11.23
CA ARG A 242 14.24 21.64 11.62
C ARG A 242 15.03 22.89 11.25
N GLU A 243 14.97 23.91 12.11
CA GLU A 243 15.70 25.16 11.87
C GLU A 243 17.24 24.97 12.02
N GLY A 244 18.02 25.50 11.07
CA GLY A 244 19.46 25.75 11.27
C GLY A 244 20.45 24.68 10.79
N ARG A 245 20.09 23.81 9.85
CA ARG A 245 21.07 23.01 9.09
C ARG A 245 20.90 23.23 7.59
N ASP A 246 21.98 23.65 6.92
CA ASP A 246 22.08 23.57 5.46
C ASP A 246 21.89 22.10 5.05
N GLY A 247 21.05 21.85 4.04
CA GLY A 247 20.62 20.55 3.49
C GLY A 247 21.71 19.51 3.23
N GLY A 248 22.36 19.02 4.28
CA GLY A 248 23.37 17.99 4.23
C GLY A 248 22.75 16.60 4.20
N LEU A 249 23.21 15.79 3.24
CA LEU A 249 22.88 14.39 2.92
C LEU A 249 23.04 13.35 4.06
N LEU A 250 23.00 13.75 5.34
CA LEU A 250 23.22 12.85 6.48
C LEU A 250 21.98 12.75 7.37
N GLY A 251 21.14 11.77 7.05
CA GLY A 251 20.26 11.06 8.01
C GLY A 251 19.16 11.88 8.68
N VAL A 252 18.49 12.78 7.96
CA VAL A 252 17.37 13.56 8.51
C VAL A 252 16.07 12.81 8.28
N PHE A 253 15.40 12.42 9.37
CA PHE A 253 14.02 11.97 9.33
C PHE A 253 13.11 13.20 9.27
N GLY A 254 12.49 13.44 8.10
CA GLY A 254 11.39 14.41 7.98
C GLY A 254 10.15 13.93 8.77
N PRO A 255 9.01 14.62 8.64
CA PRO A 255 7.74 14.13 9.20
C PRO A 255 7.45 12.67 8.82
N GLN A 256 6.91 11.88 9.75
CA GLN A 256 6.58 10.46 9.57
C GLN A 256 5.28 10.11 10.30
N ALA A 257 4.69 8.96 9.96
CA ALA A 257 3.49 8.43 10.60
C ALA A 257 2.35 9.48 10.65
N ILE A 258 2.08 10.13 9.52
CA ILE A 258 1.08 11.19 9.42
C ILE A 258 -0.32 10.58 9.58
N VAL A 259 -1.10 11.10 10.51
CA VAL A 259 -2.51 10.75 10.70
C VAL A 259 -3.37 12.01 10.65
N VAL A 260 -4.58 11.88 10.13
CA VAL A 260 -5.59 12.95 10.09
C VAL A 260 -6.65 12.67 11.14
N VAL A 261 -7.02 13.69 11.90
CA VAL A 261 -8.14 13.67 12.84
C VAL A 261 -9.12 14.75 12.39
N ASP A 262 -10.42 14.43 12.40
CA ASP A 262 -11.54 15.32 12.05
C ASP A 262 -11.47 16.01 10.68
N ASP A 263 -10.63 15.51 9.76
CA ASP A 263 -10.36 16.10 8.43
C ASP A 263 -9.82 17.55 8.49
N ASP A 264 -9.31 18.00 9.64
CA ASP A 264 -8.79 19.35 9.83
C ASP A 264 -7.48 19.46 10.63
N MET A 265 -7.02 18.34 11.23
CA MET A 265 -5.79 18.30 12.01
C MET A 265 -4.89 17.13 11.61
N LEU A 266 -3.65 17.43 11.22
CA LEU A 266 -2.60 16.44 11.09
C LEU A 266 -1.90 16.23 12.42
N TYR A 267 -1.56 14.99 12.72
CA TYR A 267 -0.59 14.61 13.73
C TYR A 267 0.49 13.75 13.12
N PHE A 268 1.74 13.98 13.51
CA PHE A 268 2.87 13.27 12.92
C PHE A 268 4.08 13.27 13.85
N ALA A 269 4.97 12.31 13.61
CA ALA A 269 6.27 12.26 14.23
C ALA A 269 7.26 13.15 13.47
N ALA A 270 8.01 14.00 14.15
CA ALA A 270 9.12 14.74 13.54
C ALA A 270 10.25 14.99 14.56
N ASN A 271 11.35 15.60 14.11
CA ASN A 271 12.45 16.01 14.98
C ASN A 271 12.98 17.40 14.57
N ASP A 272 12.78 18.39 15.42
CA ASP A 272 13.26 19.78 15.25
C ASP A 272 14.79 19.97 15.29
N GLY A 273 15.56 18.90 15.47
CA GLY A 273 17.02 18.95 15.54
C GLY A 273 17.58 19.45 16.88
N ASN A 274 16.74 19.85 17.83
CA ASN A 274 17.14 20.35 19.14
C ASN A 274 17.22 19.24 20.21
N SER A 275 16.64 18.07 19.94
CA SER A 275 16.82 16.88 20.79
C SER A 275 17.70 15.83 20.12
N SER A 276 18.83 15.51 20.76
CA SER A 276 19.79 14.51 20.28
C SER A 276 19.31 13.05 20.35
N THR A 277 18.12 12.77 20.90
CA THR A 277 17.71 11.38 21.22
C THR A 277 16.21 11.05 21.12
N GLY A 278 15.33 11.97 20.72
CA GLY A 278 13.87 11.74 20.84
C GLY A 278 13.06 11.97 19.57
N GLY A 279 12.04 11.13 19.35
CA GLY A 279 10.92 11.44 18.49
C GLY A 279 9.96 12.41 19.18
N GLN A 280 9.27 13.22 18.39
CA GLN A 280 8.38 14.28 18.87
C GLN A 280 7.02 14.13 18.21
N LEU A 281 5.95 14.30 18.99
CA LEU A 281 4.59 14.43 18.44
C LEU A 281 4.37 15.89 18.07
N TRP A 282 4.03 16.13 16.81
CA TRP A 282 3.63 17.42 16.26
C TRP A 282 2.18 17.38 15.82
N LYS A 283 1.58 18.56 15.74
CA LYS A 283 0.28 18.76 15.09
C LYS A 283 0.31 19.90 14.10
N SER A 284 -0.60 19.91 13.14
CA SER A 284 -0.74 20.98 12.15
C SER A 284 -2.18 21.13 11.66
N ASP A 285 -2.70 22.36 11.66
CA ASP A 285 -3.95 22.75 10.99
C ASP A 285 -3.74 23.10 9.50
N GLY A 286 -2.55 22.77 8.97
CA GLY A 286 -2.14 23.10 7.63
C GLY A 286 -1.48 24.47 7.46
N THR A 287 -1.34 25.25 8.53
CA THR A 287 -0.66 26.55 8.53
C THR A 287 0.63 26.53 9.35
N ALA A 288 1.62 27.35 8.98
CA ALA A 288 2.86 27.49 9.75
C ALA A 288 2.66 27.85 11.23
N GLY A 289 1.58 28.61 11.54
CA GLY A 289 1.24 29.04 12.89
C GLY A 289 0.58 27.94 13.72
N GLY A 290 -0.23 27.07 13.09
CA GLY A 290 -0.85 25.91 13.73
C GLY A 290 0.03 24.67 13.73
N THR A 291 1.14 24.65 12.98
CA THR A 291 2.15 23.59 13.08
C THR A 291 3.01 23.75 14.33
N VAL A 292 2.72 22.97 15.37
CA VAL A 292 3.35 23.11 16.69
C VAL A 292 3.71 21.77 17.32
N LEU A 293 4.77 21.78 18.12
CA LEU A 293 5.16 20.66 18.96
C LEU A 293 4.07 20.41 20.02
N VAL A 294 3.59 19.17 20.10
CA VAL A 294 2.69 18.71 21.17
C VAL A 294 3.50 18.14 22.32
N LYS A 295 4.41 17.21 22.04
CA LYS A 295 5.23 16.57 23.08
C LYS A 295 6.59 16.15 22.54
N ASN A 296 7.64 16.42 23.31
CA ASN A 296 8.94 15.79 23.11
C ASN A 296 9.10 14.64 24.10
N PHE A 297 9.24 13.41 23.58
CA PHE A 297 9.36 12.22 24.43
C PHE A 297 10.80 12.00 24.92
N GLY A 298 11.81 12.56 24.24
CA GLY A 298 13.23 12.33 24.56
C GLY A 298 13.73 10.90 24.24
N VAL A 299 12.87 10.05 23.69
CA VAL A 299 13.05 8.63 23.37
C VAL A 299 12.51 8.31 21.97
N GLY A 300 12.78 7.11 21.45
CA GLY A 300 12.29 6.67 20.14
C GLY A 300 10.76 6.66 20.06
N PHE A 301 10.23 7.06 18.91
CA PHE A 301 8.81 7.08 18.56
C PHE A 301 8.55 5.96 17.56
N ALA A 302 7.68 5.01 17.88
CA ALA A 302 7.49 3.79 17.10
C ALA A 302 6.23 3.83 16.22
N SER A 303 5.12 4.36 16.72
CA SER A 303 3.88 4.44 15.93
C SER A 303 2.90 5.49 16.46
N LEU A 304 2.00 5.89 15.57
CA LEU A 304 0.90 6.83 15.80
C LEU A 304 -0.38 6.25 15.21
N THR A 305 -1.47 6.25 15.96
CA THR A 305 -2.78 5.78 15.49
C THR A 305 -3.87 6.65 16.09
N ALA A 306 -4.84 7.07 15.27
CA ALA A 306 -6.02 7.78 15.74
C ALA A 306 -7.18 6.79 15.93
N ALA A 307 -7.98 6.98 16.99
CA ALA A 307 -9.29 6.37 17.15
C ALA A 307 -10.30 7.45 17.56
N GLY A 308 -11.07 7.94 16.59
CA GLY A 308 -11.77 9.22 16.73
C GLY A 308 -10.77 10.34 17.02
N ASP A 309 -11.11 11.18 17.99
CA ASP A 309 -10.33 12.38 18.36
C ASP A 309 -9.10 12.05 19.24
N GLN A 310 -8.93 10.78 19.64
CA GLN A 310 -7.86 10.34 20.53
C GLN A 310 -6.71 9.72 19.72
N LEU A 311 -5.48 10.09 20.07
CA LEU A 311 -4.27 9.49 19.53
C LEU A 311 -3.71 8.46 20.51
N TYR A 312 -3.14 7.41 19.94
CA TYR A 312 -2.45 6.35 20.64
C TYR A 312 -1.05 6.19 20.06
N LEU A 313 -0.07 6.13 20.96
CA LEU A 313 1.33 6.18 20.57
C LEU A 313 2.13 5.14 21.34
N TYR A 314 3.15 4.62 20.69
CA TYR A 314 4.21 3.87 21.34
C TYR A 314 5.49 4.68 21.26
N ALA A 315 5.99 5.10 22.42
CA ALA A 315 7.22 5.89 22.51
C ALA A 315 8.00 5.47 23.76
N GLY A 316 9.29 5.16 23.58
CA GLY A 316 10.18 4.76 24.69
C GLY A 316 9.87 3.41 25.34
N GLY A 317 9.02 2.59 24.72
CA GLY A 317 8.51 1.35 25.33
C GLY A 317 7.21 1.53 26.12
N ASP A 318 6.71 2.76 26.23
CA ASP A 318 5.46 3.05 26.93
C ASP A 318 4.30 3.17 25.92
N PHE A 319 3.09 2.83 26.38
CA PHE A 319 1.84 3.12 25.67
C PHE A 319 1.27 4.44 26.16
N TRP A 320 1.12 5.38 25.23
CA TRP A 320 0.64 6.73 25.47
C TRP A 320 -0.71 6.95 24.84
N THR A 321 -1.44 7.91 25.39
CA THR A 321 -2.57 8.52 24.72
C THR A 321 -2.38 10.03 24.63
N SER A 322 -2.97 10.68 23.62
CA SER A 322 -2.92 12.13 23.44
C SER A 322 -4.22 12.67 22.84
N ASP A 323 -4.74 13.76 23.42
CA ASP A 323 -5.82 14.57 22.85
C ASP A 323 -5.29 15.68 21.92
N GLY A 324 -4.02 15.60 21.53
CA GLY A 324 -3.34 16.63 20.73
C GLY A 324 -2.84 17.83 21.53
N THR A 325 -2.86 17.78 22.85
CA THR A 325 -2.23 18.78 23.74
C THR A 325 -1.10 18.17 24.55
N GLU A 326 -0.17 19.01 25.03
CA GLU A 326 0.94 18.53 25.87
C GLU A 326 0.42 17.91 27.18
N ASP A 327 -0.56 18.54 27.83
CA ASP A 327 -1.12 18.12 29.11
C ASP A 327 -1.96 16.83 28.98
N GLY A 328 -2.67 16.66 27.85
CA GLY A 328 -3.42 15.46 27.54
C GLY A 328 -2.58 14.33 26.93
N THR A 329 -1.27 14.55 26.71
CA THR A 329 -0.34 13.51 26.26
C THR A 329 0.27 12.79 27.46
N VAL A 330 -0.32 11.64 27.83
CA VAL A 330 -0.01 10.92 29.07
C VAL A 330 0.29 9.45 28.83
N ILE A 331 1.14 8.88 29.69
CA ILE A 331 1.38 7.44 29.74
C ILE A 331 0.12 6.79 30.30
N VAL A 332 -0.43 5.84 29.54
CA VAL A 332 -1.51 4.96 29.99
C VAL A 332 -0.91 3.71 30.64
N GLN A 333 0.18 3.19 30.07
CA GLN A 333 0.89 2.01 30.57
C GLN A 333 2.39 2.17 30.35
N GLU A 334 3.17 2.13 31.43
CA GLU A 334 4.64 2.08 31.38
C GLU A 334 5.11 0.69 30.91
N GLY A 335 6.20 0.66 30.13
CA GLY A 335 6.90 -0.55 29.73
C GLY A 335 8.05 -0.93 30.67
N GLY A 336 8.34 -2.23 30.78
CA GLY A 336 9.56 -2.75 31.42
C GLY A 336 9.37 -3.98 32.32
N ASP A 337 10.51 -4.63 32.64
CA ASP A 337 10.68 -5.89 33.38
C ASP A 337 10.32 -5.82 34.88
N ALA A 338 9.56 -4.82 35.32
CA ALA A 338 9.12 -4.77 36.71
C ALA A 338 8.15 -5.93 36.96
N GLU A 339 8.48 -6.82 37.91
CA GLU A 339 7.59 -7.91 38.34
C GLU A 339 6.16 -7.39 38.53
N GLY A 340 5.27 -7.66 37.56
CA GLY A 340 3.87 -7.27 37.58
C GLY A 340 3.34 -6.42 36.42
N THR A 341 4.17 -5.93 35.49
CA THR A 341 3.70 -5.30 34.24
C THR A 341 4.10 -6.16 33.04
N ASN A 342 3.27 -7.15 32.70
CA ASN A 342 3.52 -8.24 31.72
C ASN A 342 3.56 -7.79 30.24
N ILE A 343 4.15 -6.65 29.88
CA ILE A 343 4.30 -6.24 28.48
C ILE A 343 5.73 -5.80 28.19
N GLU A 344 6.51 -6.70 27.60
CA GLU A 344 7.76 -6.33 26.93
C GLU A 344 7.46 -5.62 25.60
N PHE A 345 7.31 -4.30 25.65
CA PHE A 345 7.40 -3.42 24.48
C PHE A 345 8.86 -3.25 23.98
N PHE A 346 9.82 -3.97 24.57
CA PHE A 346 11.25 -3.65 24.57
C PHE A 346 12.03 -3.98 23.29
N GLU A 347 11.38 -4.55 22.28
CA GLU A 347 11.94 -4.60 20.94
C GLU A 347 11.00 -3.82 20.04
N SER A 348 11.51 -2.71 19.53
CA SER A 348 10.87 -1.63 18.76
C SER A 348 10.18 -2.05 17.45
N VAL A 349 9.81 -3.31 17.31
CA VAL A 349 9.32 -3.96 16.08
C VAL A 349 7.96 -4.63 16.28
N TYR A 350 7.46 -4.80 17.52
CA TYR A 350 6.32 -5.71 17.75
C TYR A 350 4.96 -5.09 18.03
N ALA A 351 4.86 -3.88 18.59
CA ALA A 351 3.57 -3.22 18.83
C ALA A 351 3.07 -2.54 17.54
N THR A 352 2.70 -3.35 16.55
CA THR A 352 2.11 -2.85 15.31
C THR A 352 0.60 -2.73 15.49
N PRO A 353 0.01 -1.52 15.39
CA PRO A 353 -1.43 -1.35 15.37
C PRO A 353 -2.05 -2.24 14.29
N MET A 354 -3.01 -3.05 14.72
CA MET A 354 -3.77 -3.99 13.89
C MET A 354 -5.10 -3.42 13.44
N GLY A 355 -5.65 -2.45 14.17
CA GLY A 355 -6.92 -1.84 13.83
C GLY A 355 -7.52 -1.10 15.02
N VAL A 356 -8.66 -0.49 14.78
CA VAL A 356 -9.41 0.29 15.75
C VAL A 356 -10.85 -0.18 15.77
N ILE A 357 -11.38 -0.47 16.96
CA ILE A 357 -12.81 -0.72 17.16
C ILE A 357 -13.31 0.29 18.18
N GLY A 358 -14.16 1.22 17.74
CA GLY A 358 -14.62 2.33 18.58
C GLY A 358 -13.46 3.24 18.99
N ASP A 359 -13.25 3.38 20.31
CA ASP A 359 -12.18 4.21 20.90
C ASP A 359 -10.92 3.41 21.25
N THR A 360 -10.88 2.13 20.88
CA THR A 360 -9.87 1.19 21.35
C THR A 360 -8.99 0.73 20.20
N VAL A 361 -7.67 0.86 20.39
CA VAL A 361 -6.65 0.38 19.45
C VAL A 361 -6.31 -1.06 19.80
N TYR A 362 -6.18 -1.89 18.78
CA TYR A 362 -5.77 -3.27 18.91
C TYR A 362 -4.43 -3.46 18.23
N PHE A 363 -3.57 -4.28 18.83
CA PHE A 363 -2.21 -4.47 18.38
C PHE A 363 -1.72 -5.86 18.78
N ALA A 364 -0.84 -6.43 17.98
CA ALA A 364 -0.11 -7.62 18.40
C ALA A 364 1.05 -7.22 19.31
N ALA A 365 1.34 -8.00 20.35
CA ALA A 365 2.57 -7.87 21.14
C ALA A 365 2.86 -9.19 21.88
N ARG A 366 4.08 -9.36 22.36
CA ARG A 366 4.50 -10.53 23.15
C ARG A 366 3.77 -10.55 24.50
N ASP A 367 3.39 -11.74 24.95
CA ASP A 367 2.86 -12.02 26.29
C ASP A 367 3.83 -12.93 27.06
N ASP A 368 4.50 -12.36 28.05
CA ASP A 368 5.52 -13.06 28.85
C ASP A 368 4.93 -14.13 29.77
N THR A 369 3.62 -14.09 30.04
CA THR A 369 2.99 -15.12 30.86
C THR A 369 2.87 -16.44 30.12
N THR A 370 2.84 -16.38 28.79
CA THR A 370 2.68 -17.54 27.91
C THR A 370 3.90 -17.82 27.04
N ASP A 371 4.91 -16.96 27.08
CA ASP A 371 6.09 -16.97 26.20
C ASP A 371 5.67 -17.04 24.71
N GLY A 372 4.60 -16.31 24.38
CA GLY A 372 3.93 -16.31 23.08
C GLY A 372 3.52 -14.90 22.64
N PHE A 373 2.74 -14.81 21.57
CA PHE A 373 2.13 -13.55 21.12
C PHE A 373 0.65 -13.52 21.48
N ALA A 374 0.15 -12.32 21.75
CA ALA A 374 -1.25 -12.09 22.02
C ALA A 374 -1.78 -10.91 21.19
N LEU A 375 -3.08 -10.92 20.96
CA LEU A 375 -3.82 -9.73 20.58
C LEU A 375 -4.05 -8.91 21.85
N TRP A 376 -3.58 -7.68 21.84
CA TRP A 376 -3.77 -6.71 22.89
C TRP A 376 -4.75 -5.63 22.44
N ARG A 377 -5.33 -4.98 23.43
CA ARG A 377 -6.12 -3.77 23.24
C ARG A 377 -5.67 -2.68 24.19
N GLY A 378 -5.75 -1.44 23.75
CA GLY A 378 -5.39 -0.26 24.53
C GLY A 378 -6.35 0.89 24.26
N ASN A 379 -6.75 1.55 25.33
CA ASN A 379 -7.48 2.82 25.29
C ASN A 379 -7.04 3.71 26.46
N THR A 380 -7.70 4.85 26.67
CA THR A 380 -7.38 5.78 27.77
C THR A 380 -7.51 5.18 29.18
N SER A 381 -8.19 4.05 29.34
CA SER A 381 -8.38 3.37 30.63
C SER A 381 -7.31 2.33 30.95
N GLY A 382 -6.50 1.91 29.98
CA GLY A 382 -5.47 0.91 30.19
C GLY A 382 -5.23 0.01 28.98
N VAL A 383 -4.33 -0.95 29.19
CA VAL A 383 -3.97 -1.99 28.22
C VAL A 383 -4.30 -3.36 28.79
N SER A 384 -4.80 -4.27 27.95
CA SER A 384 -5.12 -5.64 28.37
C SER A 384 -4.98 -6.64 27.23
N VAL A 385 -4.63 -7.88 27.55
CA VAL A 385 -4.70 -9.01 26.62
C VAL A 385 -6.17 -9.30 26.26
N VAL A 386 -6.43 -9.50 24.96
CA VAL A 386 -7.72 -9.97 24.44
C VAL A 386 -7.70 -11.49 24.36
N ALA A 387 -6.76 -12.04 23.60
CA ALA A 387 -6.59 -13.48 23.43
C ALA A 387 -5.17 -13.79 22.97
N ASN A 388 -4.68 -14.99 23.30
CA ASN A 388 -3.43 -15.50 22.75
C ASN A 388 -3.63 -15.80 21.27
N ILE A 389 -2.67 -15.39 20.45
CA ILE A 389 -2.64 -15.70 19.04
C ILE A 389 -1.48 -16.65 18.81
N GLU A 390 -1.77 -17.87 18.36
CA GLU A 390 -0.72 -18.83 18.01
C GLU A 390 0.01 -18.31 16.77
N ILE A 391 1.14 -17.67 17.01
CA ILE A 391 2.11 -17.33 15.99
C ILE A 391 3.26 -18.29 16.15
N GLY A 392 3.35 -19.23 15.24
CA GLY A 392 4.58 -19.61 14.60
C GLY A 392 5.88 -19.44 15.38
N GLN A 393 6.41 -20.51 15.98
CA GLN A 393 7.77 -20.52 16.55
C GLN A 393 8.84 -20.26 15.46
N GLY A 394 9.30 -19.01 15.29
CA GLY A 394 10.53 -18.71 14.55
C GLY A 394 10.62 -17.37 13.78
N GLY A 395 10.39 -16.24 14.44
CA GLY A 395 11.01 -14.95 14.05
C GLY A 395 10.29 -14.04 13.05
N PHE A 396 10.48 -12.73 13.33
CA PHE A 396 10.36 -11.43 12.63
C PHE A 396 9.41 -11.14 11.44
N ASN A 397 8.99 -12.10 10.60
CA ASN A 397 8.26 -11.80 9.33
C ASN A 397 6.84 -12.41 9.23
N ARG A 398 6.08 -12.49 10.34
CA ARG A 398 4.92 -13.42 10.43
C ARG A 398 3.52 -12.79 10.37
N PHE A 399 3.40 -11.46 10.39
CA PHE A 399 2.16 -10.76 10.04
C PHE A 399 2.30 -10.26 8.60
N VAL A 400 1.78 -11.01 7.64
CA VAL A 400 1.69 -10.49 6.28
C VAL A 400 0.49 -9.55 6.23
N ALA A 401 0.88 -8.27 6.12
CA ALA A 401 0.14 -7.09 5.73
C ALA A 401 -1.20 -7.37 5.02
N GLN A 402 -2.30 -7.30 5.76
CA GLN A 402 -3.31 -6.25 5.60
C GLN A 402 -4.27 -6.31 6.77
N ARG A 403 -4.67 -5.13 7.22
CA ARG A 403 -5.26 -4.89 8.53
C ARG A 403 -6.50 -4.07 8.30
N ILE A 404 -7.65 -4.72 8.37
CA ILE A 404 -8.92 -4.05 8.14
C ILE A 404 -9.75 -4.17 9.39
N SER A 405 -10.22 -3.01 9.86
CA SER A 405 -11.33 -2.91 10.78
C SER A 405 -12.60 -2.81 9.95
N VAL A 406 -13.32 -3.91 9.80
CA VAL A 406 -14.63 -3.93 9.11
C VAL A 406 -15.71 -4.04 10.16
N GLU A 407 -16.61 -3.06 10.19
CA GLU A 407 -17.80 -3.02 11.05
C GLU A 407 -17.59 -3.48 12.51
N GLY A 408 -16.44 -3.15 13.10
CA GLY A 408 -16.12 -3.49 14.49
C GLY A 408 -15.44 -4.84 14.71
N ALA A 409 -14.90 -5.46 13.66
CA ALA A 409 -14.03 -6.62 13.74
C ALA A 409 -12.68 -6.34 13.08
N ILE A 410 -11.63 -6.94 13.63
CA ILE A 410 -10.26 -6.93 13.11
C ILE A 410 -10.02 -8.25 12.41
N TYR A 411 -9.43 -8.17 11.23
CA TYR A 411 -9.04 -9.33 10.46
C TYR A 411 -7.55 -9.30 10.17
N SER A 412 -6.94 -10.47 10.20
CA SER A 412 -5.52 -10.62 9.88
C SER A 412 -5.22 -12.06 9.49
N PHE A 413 -4.03 -12.27 8.94
CA PHE A 413 -3.56 -13.60 8.63
C PHE A 413 -2.16 -13.81 9.23
N THR A 414 -1.95 -15.00 9.77
CA THR A 414 -0.73 -15.37 10.48
C THR A 414 -0.12 -16.62 9.87
N ASN A 415 1.20 -16.62 9.73
CA ASN A 415 1.94 -17.78 9.21
C ASN A 415 1.93 -18.93 10.24
N SER A 416 1.64 -20.15 9.80
CA SER A 416 1.66 -21.33 10.65
C SER A 416 3.08 -21.79 10.99
N ASP A 417 3.23 -22.42 12.15
CA ASP A 417 4.48 -22.80 12.82
C ASP A 417 5.41 -23.75 12.04
N ASP A 418 5.00 -24.24 10.88
CA ASP A 418 5.56 -25.47 10.31
C ASP A 418 6.55 -25.22 9.16
N PHE A 419 6.87 -23.97 8.83
CA PHE A 419 7.65 -23.60 7.62
C PHE A 419 7.03 -24.14 6.32
N THR A 420 5.75 -24.47 6.34
CA THR A 420 4.99 -25.04 5.20
C THR A 420 4.49 -23.97 4.22
N GLY A 421 4.61 -22.70 4.60
CA GLY A 421 4.01 -21.59 3.87
C GLY A 421 2.50 -21.48 4.08
N LEU A 422 1.91 -22.24 5.01
CA LEU A 422 0.47 -22.13 5.29
C LEU A 422 0.19 -20.90 6.16
N TYR A 423 -0.84 -20.14 5.82
CA TYR A 423 -1.34 -19.02 6.59
C TYR A 423 -2.73 -19.33 7.10
N ARG A 424 -2.98 -18.89 8.33
CA ARG A 424 -4.28 -18.95 9.00
C ARG A 424 -4.92 -17.59 8.87
N PHE A 425 -6.15 -17.57 8.36
CA PHE A 425 -7.02 -16.42 8.50
C PHE A 425 -7.56 -16.39 9.93
N TRP A 426 -7.61 -15.21 10.54
CA TRP A 426 -8.21 -15.03 11.85
C TRP A 426 -8.93 -13.69 11.95
N SER A 427 -9.92 -13.66 12.83
CA SER A 427 -10.72 -12.47 13.11
C SER A 427 -10.86 -12.25 14.60
N SER A 428 -11.18 -11.01 14.99
CA SER A 428 -11.52 -10.63 16.36
C SER A 428 -12.57 -9.52 16.36
N ASP A 429 -13.68 -9.73 17.07
CA ASP A 429 -14.64 -8.67 17.44
C ASP A 429 -14.14 -7.81 18.62
N GLY A 430 -12.87 -7.98 19.00
CA GLY A 430 -12.26 -7.32 20.15
C GLY A 430 -12.51 -8.01 21.50
N THR A 431 -13.14 -9.19 21.50
CA THR A 431 -13.35 -10.03 22.70
C THR A 431 -12.59 -11.35 22.61
N ALA A 432 -12.28 -11.95 23.76
CA ALA A 432 -11.59 -13.25 23.81
C ALA A 432 -12.37 -14.37 23.11
N ASN A 433 -13.72 -14.36 23.18
CA ASN A 433 -14.56 -15.39 22.59
C ASN A 433 -14.77 -15.18 21.08
N GLY A 434 -14.80 -13.94 20.63
CA GLY A 434 -14.88 -13.60 19.21
C GLY A 434 -13.51 -13.52 18.53
N THR A 435 -12.43 -13.82 19.25
CA THR A 435 -11.09 -13.97 18.67
C THR A 435 -10.83 -15.44 18.37
N GLY A 436 -10.59 -15.77 17.09
CA GLY A 436 -10.33 -17.14 16.70
C GLY A 436 -9.75 -17.26 15.29
N THR A 437 -9.12 -18.40 15.02
CA THR A 437 -8.66 -18.78 13.69
C THR A 437 -9.83 -19.34 12.88
N GLY A 438 -10.13 -18.72 11.75
CA GLY A 438 -11.00 -19.33 10.74
C GLY A 438 -10.22 -20.44 10.02
N GLN A 439 -10.84 -21.60 9.88
CA GLN A 439 -10.50 -22.50 8.78
C GLN A 439 -11.15 -21.95 7.49
N PRO A 440 -10.59 -22.19 6.30
CA PRO A 440 -9.48 -23.10 5.98
C PRO A 440 -8.07 -22.49 6.13
N PHE A 441 -7.06 -23.37 6.07
CA PHE A 441 -5.66 -22.96 5.87
C PHE A 441 -5.46 -22.56 4.40
N PHE A 442 -4.87 -21.40 4.16
CA PHE A 442 -4.47 -20.96 2.82
C PHE A 442 -2.97 -21.20 2.64
N GLN A 443 -2.53 -21.79 1.54
CA GLN A 443 -1.10 -22.01 1.31
C GLN A 443 -0.49 -20.85 0.52
N GLN A 444 0.55 -20.25 1.07
CA GLN A 444 1.31 -19.17 0.45
C GLN A 444 2.78 -19.50 0.34
N THR A 445 3.35 -19.12 -0.78
CA THR A 445 4.76 -18.80 -0.86
C THR A 445 4.96 -17.39 -0.32
N GLN A 446 6.07 -17.13 0.39
CA GLN A 446 6.37 -15.85 1.04
C GLN A 446 5.89 -14.65 0.19
N ASN A 447 5.05 -13.78 0.80
CA ASN A 447 4.53 -12.50 0.28
C ASN A 447 3.24 -12.50 -0.58
N ASN A 448 2.49 -13.60 -0.69
CA ASN A 448 1.35 -13.66 -1.63
C ASN A 448 -0.06 -13.67 -0.99
N MET A 449 -0.32 -12.88 0.04
CA MET A 449 -1.73 -12.52 0.31
C MET A 449 -2.15 -11.38 -0.56
N LEU A 450 -3.12 -11.68 -1.40
CA LEU A 450 -3.73 -10.73 -2.29
C LEU A 450 -4.71 -9.92 -1.44
N THR A 451 -4.76 -8.63 -1.75
CA THR A 451 -5.36 -7.59 -0.92
C THR A 451 -6.77 -7.95 -0.39
N VAL A 452 -7.12 -7.45 0.79
CA VAL A 452 -8.38 -7.60 1.48
C VAL A 452 -9.23 -6.36 1.18
N ALA A 453 -10.50 -6.55 0.86
CA ALA A 453 -11.48 -5.49 0.66
C ALA A 453 -12.67 -5.70 1.61
N GLU A 454 -13.21 -4.61 2.13
CA GLU A 454 -14.46 -4.61 2.89
C GLU A 454 -15.65 -4.70 1.93
N ASP A 455 -16.55 -5.64 2.15
CA ASP A 455 -17.82 -5.81 1.43
C ASP A 455 -18.95 -5.98 2.45
N GLY A 456 -19.36 -4.85 3.04
CA GLY A 456 -20.30 -4.81 4.18
C GLY A 456 -19.75 -5.59 5.37
N GLU A 457 -20.55 -6.51 5.94
CA GLU A 457 -20.16 -7.40 7.06
C GLU A 457 -19.13 -8.49 6.66
N THR A 458 -18.64 -8.51 5.42
CA THR A 458 -17.71 -9.53 4.94
C THR A 458 -16.45 -8.95 4.32
N LEU A 459 -15.40 -9.74 4.29
CA LEU A 459 -14.16 -9.47 3.59
C LEU A 459 -14.13 -10.22 2.27
N LEU A 460 -13.65 -9.55 1.24
CA LEU A 460 -13.12 -10.16 0.03
C LEU A 460 -11.60 -10.24 0.14
N PHE A 461 -11.01 -11.35 -0.26
CA PHE A 461 -9.54 -11.46 -0.33
C PHE A 461 -9.16 -12.47 -1.38
N GLY A 462 -8.02 -12.26 -2.02
CA GLY A 462 -7.46 -13.28 -2.90
C GLY A 462 -6.51 -14.21 -2.15
N ALA A 463 -6.60 -15.51 -2.44
CA ALA A 463 -5.73 -16.52 -1.85
C ALA A 463 -5.26 -17.50 -2.93
N ARG A 464 -4.28 -18.33 -2.57
CA ARG A 464 -3.78 -19.40 -3.42
C ARG A 464 -4.04 -20.77 -2.78
N ASP A 465 -4.52 -21.70 -3.58
CA ASP A 465 -4.57 -23.13 -3.28
C ASP A 465 -3.64 -23.88 -4.26
N LEU A 466 -2.87 -24.86 -3.76
CA LEU A 466 -1.89 -25.58 -4.59
C LEU A 466 -2.51 -26.56 -5.59
N ALA A 467 -3.76 -26.99 -5.36
CA ALA A 467 -4.48 -27.87 -6.25
C ALA A 467 -5.26 -27.10 -7.32
N THR A 468 -5.79 -25.92 -6.98
CA THR A 468 -6.73 -25.16 -7.83
C THR A 468 -6.19 -23.83 -8.36
N GLY A 469 -5.16 -23.23 -7.76
CA GLY A 469 -4.48 -22.04 -8.29
C GLY A 469 -4.79 -20.75 -7.52
N LYS A 470 -4.84 -19.60 -8.21
CA LYS A 470 -5.19 -18.29 -7.60
C LYS A 470 -6.71 -18.13 -7.56
N GLU A 471 -7.24 -17.71 -6.43
CA GLU A 471 -8.67 -17.74 -6.10
C GLU A 471 -9.12 -16.45 -5.43
N LEU A 472 -10.39 -16.09 -5.64
CA LEU A 472 -11.05 -15.00 -4.93
C LEU A 472 -12.00 -15.58 -3.88
N TRP A 473 -11.87 -15.13 -2.65
CA TRP A 473 -12.61 -15.62 -1.50
C TRP A 473 -13.41 -14.52 -0.84
N ARG A 474 -14.45 -14.94 -0.12
CA ARG A 474 -15.25 -14.13 0.79
C ARG A 474 -15.25 -14.74 2.18
N SER A 475 -15.20 -13.92 3.24
CA SER A 475 -15.36 -14.41 4.61
C SER A 475 -16.01 -13.39 5.54
N ASN A 476 -16.79 -13.86 6.50
CA ASN A 476 -17.26 -13.05 7.64
C ASN A 476 -16.38 -13.24 8.90
N GLY A 477 -15.27 -13.98 8.82
CA GLY A 477 -14.45 -14.37 9.98
C GLY A 477 -14.67 -15.81 10.46
N GLU A 478 -15.80 -16.42 10.12
CA GLU A 478 -16.13 -17.79 10.52
C GLU A 478 -15.82 -18.81 9.41
N GLU A 479 -15.47 -20.04 9.79
CA GLU A 479 -15.23 -21.13 8.83
C GLU A 479 -16.46 -21.38 7.93
N ALA A 480 -17.65 -21.43 8.51
CA ALA A 480 -18.89 -21.65 7.76
C ALA A 480 -19.26 -20.47 6.84
N GLY A 481 -18.76 -19.27 7.13
CA GLY A 481 -18.96 -18.07 6.34
C GLY A 481 -17.81 -17.75 5.38
N THR A 482 -16.79 -18.62 5.30
CA THR A 482 -15.67 -18.49 4.36
C THR A 482 -15.93 -19.32 3.11
N GLN A 483 -16.02 -18.66 1.95
CA GLN A 483 -16.48 -19.25 0.70
C GLN A 483 -15.61 -18.80 -0.48
N LEU A 484 -15.28 -19.75 -1.36
CA LEU A 484 -14.69 -19.47 -2.66
C LEU A 484 -15.74 -18.76 -3.53
N ILE A 485 -15.38 -17.62 -4.11
CA ILE A 485 -16.21 -16.93 -5.10
C ILE A 485 -15.94 -17.51 -6.47
N THR A 486 -14.68 -17.49 -6.91
CA THR A 486 -14.27 -18.03 -8.20
C THR A 486 -12.78 -18.37 -8.19
N GLU A 487 -12.42 -19.37 -8.99
CA GLU A 487 -11.03 -19.55 -9.42
C GLU A 487 -10.74 -18.42 -10.41
N VAL A 488 -9.75 -17.58 -10.08
CA VAL A 488 -9.34 -16.49 -10.98
C VAL A 488 -8.38 -17.09 -12.01
N CYS A 489 -7.43 -17.94 -11.58
CA CYS A 489 -6.47 -18.64 -12.44
C CYS A 489 -6.45 -20.15 -12.12
N PRO A 490 -7.21 -20.99 -12.87
CA PRO A 490 -7.29 -22.42 -12.61
C PRO A 490 -5.98 -23.17 -12.94
N GLY A 491 -5.50 -24.01 -12.00
CA GLY A 491 -4.37 -24.93 -12.19
C GLY A 491 -3.02 -24.46 -11.62
N ASN A 492 -1.91 -24.92 -12.20
CA ASN A 492 -0.54 -24.56 -11.77
C ASN A 492 -0.15 -23.16 -12.26
N CYS A 493 -0.93 -22.13 -11.92
CA CYS A 493 -0.48 -20.75 -12.03
C CYS A 493 0.60 -20.49 -10.95
N ASP A 494 1.76 -21.12 -11.12
CA ASP A 494 3.01 -20.91 -10.38
C ASP A 494 3.79 -19.82 -11.09
N GLY A 495 3.41 -18.57 -10.91
CA GLY A 495 4.36 -17.52 -11.18
C GLY A 495 4.83 -16.89 -9.89
N PHE A 496 6.15 -16.83 -9.82
CA PHE A 496 6.88 -16.07 -8.84
C PHE A 496 6.73 -14.58 -9.19
N ILE A 497 6.35 -13.77 -8.20
CA ILE A 497 6.36 -12.32 -8.27
C ILE A 497 7.71 -11.87 -7.68
N SER A 498 8.54 -11.20 -8.48
CA SER A 498 9.68 -10.45 -7.95
C SER A 498 9.29 -8.99 -7.82
N HIS A 499 9.45 -8.50 -6.58
CA HIS A 499 9.47 -7.14 -6.06
C HIS A 499 9.17 -5.98 -7.00
#